data_AF-A0A182T3A8-F1
#
_entry.id   AF-A0A182T3A8-F1
#
_cell.length_a   1.000
_cell.length_b   1.000
_cell.length_c   1.000
_cell.angle_alpha   90.00
_cell.angle_beta   90.00
_cell.angle_gamma   90.00
#
_symmetry.space_group_name_H-M   'P 1'
#
loop_
_entity.id
_entity.type
_entity.pdbx_description
1 polymer ?
#
loop_
_entity_poly.entity_id
_entity_poly.type
_entity_poly.pdbx_seq_one_letter_code
_entity_poly.pdbx_strand_id
1 'polypeptide(L)'
;MKLLIVLALVASAYGYPQHEHHDHHEHHETSTYIPILKYDKQQGEDGSYRTIYQTGNNIVHEESGYLKDASEDHPNGILVQQGAYSYEAPNGDVIQVQYTADENGFRVQSDSLPTPPPVPPAIQEGLKEIYEGIKRREQEAKNNPKYAEDEAKRAQLDYNGQYYNQ
;
A
#
# COMPACT_ATOMS: atom_id res chain seq x y z
N MET A 1 68.05 38.36 1.01
CA MET A 1 67.15 37.52 1.82
C MET A 1 65.88 38.34 2.05
N LYS A 2 64.66 37.97 1.68
CA LYS A 2 64.04 36.77 1.09
C LYS A 2 62.95 37.26 0.11
N LEU A 3 62.88 36.60 -1.04
CA LEU A 3 61.94 36.81 -2.14
C LEU A 3 60.67 35.99 -1.85
N LEU A 4 59.47 36.54 -2.04
CA LEU A 4 58.24 35.74 -2.14
C LEU A 4 57.40 36.27 -3.31
N ILE A 5 57.45 35.49 -4.39
CA ILE A 5 56.61 35.60 -5.59
C ILE A 5 55.39 34.72 -5.31
N VAL A 6 54.20 35.32 -5.28
CA VAL A 6 52.94 34.56 -5.26
C VAL A 6 52.41 34.53 -6.68
N LEU A 7 52.67 33.40 -7.34
CA LEU A 7 52.23 33.07 -8.69
C LEU A 7 50.80 32.51 -8.60
N ALA A 8 49.80 33.31 -8.97
CA ALA A 8 48.42 32.83 -9.12
C ALA A 8 48.29 32.16 -10.50
N LEU A 9 48.37 30.83 -10.51
CA LEU A 9 48.04 29.99 -11.66
C LEU A 9 46.51 29.94 -11.82
N VAL A 10 46.01 30.60 -12.87
CA VAL A 10 44.64 30.42 -13.34
C VAL A 10 44.60 29.14 -14.17
N ALA A 11 44.07 28.06 -13.60
CA ALA A 11 43.81 26.83 -14.33
C ALA A 11 42.46 26.95 -15.07
N SER A 12 42.51 27.36 -16.33
CA SER A 12 41.36 27.22 -17.24
C SER A 12 41.27 25.77 -17.69
N ALA A 13 40.43 24.98 -17.01
CA ALA A 13 40.05 23.65 -17.47
C ALA A 13 39.02 23.78 -18.60
N TYR A 14 39.47 23.73 -19.84
CA TYR A 14 38.59 23.45 -20.98
C TYR A 14 38.29 21.95 -20.96
N GLY A 15 37.11 21.58 -20.47
CA GLY A 15 36.57 20.24 -20.66
C GLY A 15 36.17 20.07 -22.12
N TYR A 16 37.01 19.41 -22.91
CA TYR A 16 36.60 18.86 -24.20
C TYR A 16 35.79 17.57 -23.95
N PRO A 17 34.58 17.41 -24.52
CA PRO A 17 33.89 16.14 -24.46
C PRO A 17 34.64 15.11 -25.30
N GLN A 18 35.07 14.03 -24.65
CA GLN A 18 35.70 12.88 -25.28
C GLN A 18 34.57 12.02 -25.88
N HIS A 19 34.36 12.10 -27.19
CA HIS A 19 33.56 11.13 -27.93
C HIS A 19 34.42 9.89 -28.18
N GLU A 20 34.37 8.92 -27.26
CA GLU A 20 34.79 7.56 -27.54
C GLU A 20 33.64 6.82 -28.25
N HIS A 21 33.88 6.46 -29.51
CA HIS A 21 33.02 5.57 -30.26
C HIS A 21 33.21 4.14 -29.71
N HIS A 22 32.29 3.69 -28.86
CA HIS A 22 32.10 2.26 -28.63
C HIS A 22 31.12 1.72 -29.67
N ASP A 23 31.60 0.79 -30.50
CA ASP A 23 30.75 -0.08 -31.31
C ASP A 23 29.88 -0.94 -30.38
N HIS A 24 28.59 -0.60 -30.31
CA HIS A 24 27.59 -1.39 -29.59
C HIS A 24 26.74 -2.19 -30.58
N HIS A 25 26.72 -3.51 -30.38
CA HIS A 25 25.81 -4.43 -31.04
C HIS A 25 24.36 -3.94 -30.97
N GLU A 26 23.68 -3.93 -32.13
CA GLU A 26 22.29 -3.49 -32.30
C GLU A 26 21.30 -4.42 -31.57
N HIS A 27 20.90 -4.01 -30.37
CA HIS A 27 19.53 -4.19 -29.92
C HIS A 27 18.81 -2.87 -30.21
N HIS A 28 17.89 -2.84 -31.18
CA HIS A 28 17.03 -1.68 -31.45
C HIS A 28 16.02 -1.52 -30.30
N GLU A 29 16.48 -1.01 -29.16
CA GLU A 29 15.64 -0.42 -28.11
C GLU A 29 15.21 0.97 -28.61
N THR A 30 14.16 1.02 -29.43
CA THR A 30 13.55 2.30 -29.82
C THR A 30 12.72 2.85 -28.65
N SER A 31 13.38 3.36 -27.61
CA SER A 31 12.66 4.13 -26.58
C SER A 31 12.23 5.46 -27.23
N THR A 32 11.03 5.48 -27.78
CA THR A 32 10.40 6.73 -28.22
C THR A 32 10.29 7.64 -26.99
N TYR A 33 10.73 8.89 -27.11
CA TYR A 33 10.61 9.85 -26.02
C TYR A 33 9.14 10.04 -25.61
N ILE A 34 8.85 9.90 -24.31
CA ILE A 34 7.52 10.13 -23.72
C ILE A 34 7.59 11.42 -22.90
N PRO A 35 6.84 12.48 -23.26
CA PRO A 35 6.88 13.74 -22.54
C PRO A 35 6.18 13.66 -21.18
N ILE A 36 6.56 14.53 -20.25
CA ILE A 36 5.76 14.83 -19.06
C ILE A 36 4.78 15.95 -19.43
N LEU A 37 3.48 15.67 -19.34
CA LEU A 37 2.41 16.61 -19.67
C LEU A 37 2.02 17.49 -18.46
N LYS A 38 2.13 16.93 -17.25
CA LYS A 38 1.85 17.64 -16.00
C LYS A 38 2.84 17.19 -14.94
N TYR A 39 3.31 18.15 -14.14
CA TYR A 39 4.10 17.89 -12.94
C TYR A 39 3.77 18.96 -11.90
N ASP A 40 3.35 18.53 -10.72
CA ASP A 40 3.12 19.37 -9.54
C ASP A 40 3.75 18.69 -8.34
N LYS A 41 4.52 19.44 -7.56
CA LYS A 41 5.14 18.97 -6.33
C LYS A 41 5.01 20.04 -5.27
N GLN A 42 4.50 19.65 -4.11
CA GLN A 42 4.33 20.48 -2.94
C GLN A 42 5.04 19.83 -1.76
N GLN A 43 5.70 20.64 -0.94
CA GLN A 43 6.39 20.22 0.26
C GLN A 43 5.93 21.12 1.41
N GLY A 44 5.36 20.52 2.45
CA GLY A 44 5.01 21.18 3.71
C GLY A 44 6.23 21.35 4.61
N GLU A 45 6.18 22.33 5.50
CA GLU A 45 7.22 22.59 6.50
C GLU A 45 7.32 21.48 7.55
N ASP A 46 6.24 20.72 7.75
CA ASP A 46 6.12 19.56 8.64
C ASP A 46 6.70 18.27 8.02
N GLY A 47 7.29 18.34 6.84
CA GLY A 47 7.80 17.19 6.11
C GLY A 47 6.75 16.44 5.29
N SER A 48 5.48 16.86 5.34
CA SER A 48 4.46 16.35 4.43
C SER A 48 4.77 16.75 2.99
N TYR A 49 4.31 15.96 2.03
CA TYR A 49 4.47 16.28 0.61
C TYR A 49 3.28 15.81 -0.20
N ARG A 50 3.17 16.36 -1.41
CA ARG A 50 2.26 15.88 -2.45
C ARG A 50 2.96 15.96 -3.80
N THR A 51 2.78 14.93 -4.62
CA THR A 51 3.31 14.89 -5.98
C THR A 51 2.20 14.45 -6.92
N ILE A 52 2.09 15.10 -8.09
CA ILE A 52 1.21 14.70 -9.18
C ILE A 52 2.03 14.75 -10.46
N TYR A 53 1.95 13.72 -11.29
CA TYR A 53 2.47 13.79 -12.64
C TYR A 53 1.59 13.06 -13.66
N GLN A 54 1.70 13.50 -14.91
CA GLN A 54 1.07 12.86 -16.06
C GLN A 54 2.07 12.78 -17.19
N THR A 55 2.14 11.64 -17.86
CA THR A 55 3.02 11.40 -19.01
C THR A 55 2.23 11.36 -20.33
N GLY A 56 2.95 11.46 -21.45
CA GLY A 56 2.37 11.43 -22.80
C GLY A 56 1.82 10.06 -23.22
N ASN A 57 2.12 9.00 -22.47
CA ASN A 57 1.58 7.65 -22.68
C ASN A 57 0.49 7.28 -21.66
N ASN A 58 -0.31 8.26 -21.24
CA ASN A 58 -1.48 8.08 -20.37
C ASN A 58 -1.19 7.54 -18.96
N ILE A 59 0.05 7.63 -18.46
CA ILE A 59 0.33 7.36 -17.05
C ILE A 59 -0.05 8.59 -16.25
N VAL A 60 -0.92 8.41 -15.26
CA VAL A 60 -1.28 9.43 -14.28
C VAL A 60 -0.89 8.91 -12.91
N HIS A 61 -0.29 9.75 -12.09
CA HIS A 61 0.09 9.40 -10.73
C HIS A 61 -0.17 10.58 -9.81
N GLU A 62 -0.74 10.29 -8.65
CA GLU A 62 -0.82 11.20 -7.52
C GLU A 62 -0.40 10.49 -6.24
N GLU A 63 0.32 11.20 -5.39
CA GLU A 63 0.80 10.69 -4.12
C GLU A 63 0.86 11.81 -3.10
N SER A 64 0.61 11.47 -1.84
CA SER A 64 0.91 12.29 -0.69
C SER A 64 1.56 11.44 0.40
N GLY A 65 2.42 12.07 1.19
CA GLY A 65 2.99 11.42 2.36
C GLY A 65 3.18 12.38 3.51
N TYR A 66 3.23 11.84 4.72
CA TYR A 66 3.47 12.57 5.96
C TYR A 66 4.14 11.66 7.00
N LEU A 67 4.84 12.26 7.96
CA LEU A 67 5.46 11.53 9.07
C LEU A 67 4.49 11.49 10.25
N LYS A 68 4.04 10.29 10.64
CA LYS A 68 3.43 10.05 11.96
C LYS A 68 4.52 10.16 13.02
N ASP A 69 4.19 10.82 14.13
CA ASP A 69 5.09 11.00 15.26
C ASP A 69 5.58 9.67 15.84
N ALA A 70 6.72 9.74 16.54
CA ALA A 70 7.27 8.60 17.24
C ALA A 70 6.32 8.06 18.32
N SER A 71 6.29 6.73 18.45
CA SER A 71 5.57 6.00 19.49
C SER A 71 6.50 5.03 20.20
N GLU A 72 6.02 4.36 21.26
CA GLU A 72 6.79 3.33 21.98
C GLU A 72 7.26 2.20 21.03
N ASP A 73 6.37 1.76 20.13
CA ASP A 73 6.67 0.73 19.12
C ASP A 73 7.47 1.28 17.92
N HIS A 74 7.43 2.59 17.70
CA HIS A 74 8.03 3.26 16.55
C HIS A 74 8.81 4.53 16.96
N PRO A 75 9.99 4.39 17.58
CA PRO A 75 10.74 5.52 18.16
C PRO A 75 11.25 6.54 17.14
N ASN A 76 11.26 6.20 15.85
CA ASN A 76 11.69 7.07 14.77
C ASN A 76 10.51 7.68 13.98
N GLY A 77 9.27 7.48 14.44
CA GLY A 77 8.07 7.81 13.67
C GLY A 77 7.82 6.84 12.52
N ILE A 78 6.70 7.03 11.82
CA ILE A 78 6.29 6.22 10.67
C ILE A 78 6.01 7.12 9.48
N LEU A 79 6.72 6.90 8.36
CA LEU A 79 6.34 7.54 7.11
C LEU A 79 5.08 6.85 6.56
N VAL A 80 4.00 7.62 6.43
CA VAL A 80 2.78 7.18 5.76
C VAL A 80 2.77 7.77 4.36
N GLN A 81 2.57 6.93 3.37
CA GLN A 81 2.49 7.31 1.96
C GLN A 81 1.23 6.70 1.36
N GLN A 82 0.43 7.52 0.69
CA GLN A 82 -0.80 7.09 0.05
C GLN A 82 -0.89 7.74 -1.33
N GLY A 83 -1.36 6.98 -2.30
CA GLY A 83 -1.43 7.48 -3.66
C GLY A 83 -2.28 6.59 -4.55
N ALA A 84 -2.39 7.06 -5.78
CA ALA A 84 -3.02 6.33 -6.86
C ALA A 84 -2.22 6.52 -8.14
N TYR A 85 -2.20 5.50 -8.97
CA TYR A 85 -1.71 5.62 -10.34
C TYR A 85 -2.62 4.88 -11.30
N SER A 86 -2.66 5.36 -12.55
CA SER A 86 -3.34 4.69 -13.64
C SER A 86 -2.45 4.60 -14.86
N TYR A 87 -2.62 3.54 -15.64
CA TYR A 87 -1.95 3.35 -16.91
C TYR A 87 -2.84 2.55 -17.87
N GLU A 88 -2.57 2.67 -19.16
CA GLU A 88 -3.21 1.87 -20.19
C GLU A 88 -2.42 0.56 -20.38
N ALA A 89 -3.07 -0.58 -20.19
CA ALA A 89 -2.49 -1.90 -20.40
C ALA A 89 -2.40 -2.22 -21.90
N PRO A 90 -1.55 -3.19 -22.32
CA PRO A 90 -1.39 -3.56 -23.73
C PRO A 90 -2.68 -4.02 -24.44
N ASN A 91 -3.71 -4.38 -23.68
CA ASN A 91 -5.03 -4.77 -24.19
C ASN A 91 -6.02 -3.59 -24.32
N GLY A 92 -5.60 -2.36 -23.98
CA GLY A 92 -6.41 -1.15 -24.00
C GLY A 92 -7.18 -0.88 -22.69
N ASP A 93 -7.12 -1.76 -21.71
CA ASP A 93 -7.78 -1.55 -20.42
C ASP A 93 -7.02 -0.49 -19.60
N VAL A 94 -7.76 0.41 -18.96
CA VAL A 94 -7.18 1.36 -18.01
C VAL A 94 -7.10 0.68 -16.64
N ILE A 95 -5.87 0.39 -16.21
CA ILE A 95 -5.60 -0.15 -14.89
C ILE A 95 -5.49 1.02 -13.92
N GLN A 96 -6.24 0.96 -12.82
CA GLN A 96 -6.18 1.94 -11.73
C GLN A 96 -5.76 1.23 -10.46
N VAL A 97 -4.77 1.78 -9.76
CA VAL A 97 -4.25 1.23 -8.53
C VAL A 97 -4.21 2.32 -7.47
N GLN A 98 -4.80 2.02 -6.32
CA GLN A 98 -4.68 2.82 -5.09
C GLN A 98 -3.79 2.06 -4.11
N TYR A 99 -3.00 2.79 -3.33
CA TYR A 99 -2.11 2.17 -2.35
C TYR A 99 -1.96 2.99 -1.08
N THR A 100 -1.60 2.28 -0.03
CA THR A 100 -1.18 2.84 1.26
C THR A 100 0.05 2.08 1.75
N ALA A 101 1.09 2.81 2.11
CA ALA A 101 2.29 2.31 2.75
C ALA A 101 2.40 2.96 4.14
N ASP A 102 2.44 2.15 5.19
CA ASP A 102 2.53 2.60 6.58
C ASP A 102 3.13 1.50 7.47
N GLU A 103 2.94 1.59 8.79
CA GLU A 103 3.41 0.60 9.77
C GLU A 103 2.93 -0.84 9.49
N ASN A 104 1.81 -0.99 8.77
CA ASN A 104 1.25 -2.29 8.39
C ASN A 104 1.70 -2.74 6.99
N GLY A 105 2.78 -2.15 6.46
CA GLY A 105 3.37 -2.47 5.16
C GLY A 105 2.67 -1.81 3.98
N PHE A 106 2.94 -2.31 2.77
CA PHE A 106 2.37 -1.81 1.52
C PHE A 106 1.09 -2.59 1.16
N ARG A 107 -0.01 -1.87 1.00
CA ARG A 107 -1.33 -2.44 0.67
C ARG A 107 -1.89 -1.76 -0.56
N VAL A 108 -2.36 -2.56 -1.51
CA VAL A 108 -2.87 -2.11 -2.81
C VAL A 108 -4.33 -2.50 -2.99
N GLN A 109 -5.07 -1.66 -3.71
CA GLN A 109 -6.46 -1.86 -4.07
C GLN A 109 -6.61 -1.55 -5.56
N SER A 110 -7.11 -2.52 -6.33
CA SER A 110 -7.39 -2.39 -7.75
C SER A 110 -8.26 -3.55 -8.20
N ASP A 111 -9.22 -3.28 -9.09
CA ASP A 111 -10.08 -4.30 -9.71
C ASP A 111 -9.29 -5.27 -10.59
N SER A 112 -8.08 -4.89 -11.00
CA SER A 112 -7.17 -5.70 -11.81
C SER A 112 -6.29 -6.64 -10.97
N LEU A 113 -6.37 -6.58 -9.63
CA LEU A 113 -5.63 -7.50 -8.77
C LEU A 113 -6.29 -8.89 -8.75
N PRO A 114 -5.48 -9.96 -8.64
CA PRO A 114 -6.02 -11.29 -8.39
C PRO A 114 -6.86 -11.30 -7.11
N THR A 115 -8.08 -11.85 -7.19
CA THR A 115 -8.90 -12.11 -6.01
C THR A 115 -8.66 -13.53 -5.51
N PRO A 116 -8.71 -13.78 -4.18
CA PRO A 116 -8.68 -15.13 -3.66
C PRO A 116 -9.90 -15.93 -4.18
N PRO A 117 -9.79 -17.25 -4.30
CA PRO A 117 -10.89 -18.07 -4.77
C PRO A 117 -12.12 -17.92 -3.85
N PRO A 118 -13.35 -18.06 -4.39
CA PRO A 118 -14.56 -18.00 -3.58
C PRO A 118 -14.54 -19.02 -2.44
N VAL A 119 -15.14 -18.66 -1.31
CA VAL A 119 -15.32 -19.58 -0.18
C VAL A 119 -16.12 -20.81 -0.65
N PRO A 120 -15.68 -22.06 -0.37
CA PRO A 120 -16.38 -23.25 -0.83
C PRO A 120 -17.84 -23.35 -0.33
N PRO A 121 -18.77 -23.90 -1.12
CA PRO A 121 -20.19 -24.02 -0.75
C PRO A 121 -20.42 -24.72 0.60
N ALA A 122 -19.67 -25.78 0.90
CA ALA A 122 -19.81 -26.50 2.16
C ALA A 122 -19.50 -25.63 3.40
N ILE A 123 -18.56 -24.69 3.28
CA ILE A 123 -18.26 -23.74 4.36
C ILE A 123 -19.42 -22.75 4.51
N GLN A 124 -19.97 -22.27 3.39
CA GLN A 124 -21.12 -21.37 3.42
C GLN A 124 -22.35 -22.04 4.05
N GLU A 125 -22.61 -23.32 3.72
CA GLU A 125 -23.68 -24.13 4.29
C GLU A 125 -23.48 -24.35 5.79
N GLY A 126 -22.26 -24.74 6.21
CA GLY A 126 -21.95 -24.90 7.63
C GLY A 126 -22.14 -23.61 8.43
N LEU A 127 -21.68 -22.47 7.91
CA LEU A 127 -21.87 -21.17 8.55
C LEU A 127 -23.36 -20.79 8.63
N LYS A 128 -24.14 -21.09 7.59
CA LYS A 128 -25.59 -20.88 7.57
C LYS A 128 -26.28 -21.76 8.63
N GLU A 129 -25.93 -23.03 8.73
CA GLU A 129 -26.52 -23.93 9.72
C GLU A 129 -26.21 -23.47 11.16
N ILE A 130 -24.96 -23.07 11.42
CA ILE A 130 -24.55 -22.51 12.70
C ILE A 130 -25.37 -21.25 13.02
N TYR A 131 -25.50 -20.33 12.06
CA TYR A 131 -26.27 -19.10 12.21
C TYR A 131 -27.75 -19.37 12.51
N GLU A 132 -28.40 -20.24 11.74
CA GLU A 132 -29.80 -20.64 11.96
C GLU A 132 -29.98 -21.37 13.29
N GLY A 133 -28.99 -22.18 13.69
CA GLY A 133 -28.95 -22.82 15.01
C GLY A 133 -28.96 -21.78 16.13
N ILE A 134 -28.08 -20.77 16.06
CA ILE A 134 -28.03 -19.67 17.03
C ILE A 134 -29.37 -18.93 17.06
N LYS A 135 -29.92 -18.56 15.89
CA LYS A 135 -31.20 -17.84 15.80
C LYS A 135 -32.36 -18.61 16.40
N ARG A 136 -32.43 -19.93 16.18
CA ARG A 136 -33.44 -20.79 16.80
C ARG A 136 -33.32 -20.80 18.32
N ARG A 137 -32.12 -20.96 18.86
CA ARG A 137 -31.89 -20.93 20.32
C ARG A 137 -32.27 -19.58 20.93
N GLU A 138 -31.89 -18.46 20.29
CA GLU A 138 -32.30 -17.12 20.70
C GLU A 138 -33.82 -16.95 20.75
N GLN A 139 -34.53 -17.47 19.73
CA GLN A 139 -35.99 -17.43 19.70
C GLN A 139 -36.62 -18.31 20.78
N GLU A 140 -36.08 -19.51 21.01
CA GLU A 140 -36.55 -20.40 22.06
C GLU A 140 -36.36 -19.79 23.44
N ALA A 141 -35.20 -19.20 23.73
CA ALA A 141 -34.94 -18.49 24.98
C ALA A 141 -35.92 -17.32 25.20
N LYS A 142 -36.28 -16.58 24.14
CA LYS A 142 -37.30 -15.51 24.24
C LYS A 142 -38.69 -16.05 24.56
N ASN A 143 -39.03 -17.21 24.01
CA ASN A 143 -40.37 -17.77 24.12
C ASN A 143 -40.52 -18.73 25.32
N ASN A 144 -39.42 -19.18 25.93
CA ASN A 144 -39.38 -20.14 27.02
C ASN A 144 -38.40 -19.67 28.13
N PRO A 145 -38.92 -19.10 29.24
CA PRO A 145 -38.10 -18.59 30.34
C PRO A 145 -37.21 -19.65 30.99
N LYS A 146 -37.70 -20.89 31.09
CA LYS A 146 -36.93 -22.00 31.67
C LYS A 146 -35.74 -22.37 30.78
N TYR A 147 -35.93 -22.38 29.46
CA TYR A 147 -34.84 -22.60 28.51
C TYR A 147 -33.78 -21.50 28.61
N ALA A 148 -34.20 -20.24 28.75
CA ALA A 148 -33.28 -19.12 28.93
C ALA A 148 -32.44 -19.24 30.21
N GLU A 149 -33.03 -19.65 31.33
CA GLU A 149 -32.31 -19.90 32.58
C GLU A 149 -31.28 -21.04 32.44
N ASP A 150 -31.66 -22.15 31.79
CA ASP A 150 -30.76 -23.29 31.55
C ASP A 150 -29.60 -22.90 30.61
N GLU A 151 -29.86 -22.12 29.57
CA GLU A 151 -28.83 -21.64 28.63
C GLU A 151 -27.87 -20.65 29.31
N ALA A 152 -28.39 -19.73 30.15
CA ALA A 152 -27.55 -18.81 30.93
C ALA A 152 -26.63 -19.55 31.91
N LYS A 153 -27.13 -20.59 32.56
CA LYS A 153 -26.33 -21.45 33.45
C LYS A 153 -25.22 -22.18 32.68
N ARG A 154 -25.53 -22.68 31.47
CA ARG A 154 -24.53 -23.31 30.59
C ARG A 154 -23.46 -22.32 30.17
N ALA A 155 -23.86 -21.14 29.70
CA ALA A 155 -22.91 -20.09 29.31
C ALA A 155 -21.98 -19.70 30.47
N GLN A 156 -22.49 -19.70 31.71
CA GLN A 156 -21.69 -19.41 32.89
C GLN A 156 -20.70 -20.54 33.25
N LEU A 157 -21.04 -21.80 32.97
CA LEU A 157 -20.12 -22.93 33.12
C LEU A 157 -19.02 -22.91 32.05
N ASP A 158 -19.39 -22.62 30.80
CA ASP A 158 -18.44 -22.48 29.68
C ASP A 158 -17.45 -21.34 29.95
N TYR A 159 -17.94 -20.20 30.44
CA TYR A 159 -17.10 -19.06 30.84
C TYR A 159 -16.10 -19.44 31.93
N ASN A 160 -16.51 -20.30 32.87
CA ASN A 160 -15.66 -20.79 33.95
C ASN A 160 -14.77 -21.99 33.54
N GLY A 161 -14.79 -22.40 32.27
CA GLY A 161 -14.02 -23.54 31.75
C GLY A 161 -14.46 -24.89 32.32
N GLN A 162 -15.68 -24.97 32.87
CA GLN A 162 -16.23 -26.20 33.43
C GLN A 162 -17.03 -26.94 32.36
N TYR A 163 -16.35 -27.73 31.54
CA TYR A 163 -16.99 -28.59 30.55
C TYR A 163 -17.73 -29.76 31.23
N TYR A 164 -18.91 -30.09 30.72
CA TYR A 164 -19.65 -31.27 31.16
C TYR A 164 -18.90 -32.55 30.76
N ASN A 165 -18.63 -33.43 31.72
CA ASN A 165 -18.37 -34.84 31.42
C ASN A 165 -19.72 -35.49 31.07
N GLN A 166 -19.85 -36.04 29.86
CA GLN A 166 -20.98 -36.89 29.48
C GLN A 166 -20.92 -38.24 30.19
#